data_AF-W4QT49-F1
#
_entry.id   AF-W4QT49-F1
#
_cell.length_a   1.000
_cell.length_b   1.000
_cell.length_c   1.000
_cell.angle_alpha   90.00
_cell.angle_beta   90.00
_cell.angle_gamma   90.00
#
_symmetry.space_group_name_H-M   'P 1'
#
loop_
_entity.id
_entity.type
_entity.pdbx_description
1 polymer ?
#
loop_
_entity_poly.entity_id
_entity_poly.type
_entity_poly.pdbx_seq_one_letter_code
_entity_poly.pdbx_strand_id
1 'polypeptide(L)'
;MYGLTDMQPYGEIRTRAWSFRSVGCGHSIQEWSDMISALRTYGYDYVVSIEHEDPIMSIEEGFARAVKNLNSILIEEQPSDMWWV
;
A
#
# COMPACT_ATOMS: atom_id res chain seq x y z
N MET A 1 -7.07 27.04 -12.25
CA MET A 1 -7.37 25.93 -11.33
C MET A 1 -6.39 26.06 -10.18
N TYR A 2 -6.81 26.56 -9.03
CA TYR A 2 -5.91 26.71 -7.88
C TYR A 2 -5.84 25.38 -7.14
N GLY A 3 -4.63 24.88 -6.87
CA GLY A 3 -4.44 23.80 -5.90
C GLY A 3 -4.75 24.35 -4.51
N LEU A 4 -5.78 23.83 -3.86
CA LEU A 4 -6.10 24.19 -2.48
C LEU A 4 -5.57 23.09 -1.56
N THR A 5 -4.79 23.49 -0.56
CA THR A 5 -4.44 22.57 0.54
C THR A 5 -5.71 22.23 1.31
N ASP A 6 -6.05 20.94 1.41
CA ASP A 6 -7.16 20.47 2.23
C ASP A 6 -6.79 20.55 3.71
N MET A 7 -7.39 21.52 4.40
CA MET A 7 -7.20 21.78 5.84
C MET A 7 -8.40 21.30 6.68
N GLN A 8 -9.29 20.49 6.12
CA GLN A 8 -10.45 19.99 6.86
C GLN A 8 -10.02 19.00 7.96
N PRO A 9 -10.81 18.86 9.04
CA PRO A 9 -10.59 17.82 10.05
C PRO A 9 -10.56 16.41 9.45
N TYR A 10 -9.85 15.47 10.07
CA TYR A 10 -9.71 14.09 9.57
C TYR A 10 -11.06 13.34 9.46
N GLY A 11 -11.99 13.63 10.37
CA GLY A 11 -13.33 13.03 10.37
C GLY A 11 -14.24 13.46 9.22
N GLU A 12 -13.92 14.52 8.47
CA GLU A 12 -14.77 15.05 7.37
C GLU A 12 -14.61 14.27 6.05
N ILE A 13 -14.52 12.94 6.15
CA ILE A 13 -14.15 11.99 5.07
C ILE A 13 -14.90 12.28 3.76
N ARG A 14 -16.19 12.64 3.84
CA ARG A 14 -17.05 12.87 2.67
C ARG A 14 -16.63 14.08 1.83
N THR A 15 -16.05 15.09 2.46
CA THR A 15 -15.74 16.37 1.79
C THR A 15 -14.24 16.59 1.58
N ARG A 16 -13.41 15.83 2.31
CA ARG A 16 -11.96 15.83 2.12
C ARG A 16 -11.57 15.46 0.70
N ALA A 17 -10.55 16.11 0.19
CA ALA A 17 -9.92 15.82 -1.08
C ALA A 17 -9.21 14.46 -1.10
N TRP A 18 -8.74 13.99 0.07
CA TRP A 18 -8.11 12.69 0.24
C TRP A 18 -8.22 12.17 1.68
N SER A 19 -8.07 10.85 1.85
CA SER A 19 -8.03 10.16 3.14
C SER A 19 -7.11 8.95 3.04
N PHE A 20 -6.51 8.52 4.15
CA PHE A 20 -5.77 7.25 4.19
C PHE A 20 -6.74 6.08 3.99
N ARG A 21 -6.25 5.03 3.32
CA ARG A 21 -7.00 3.82 3.00
C ARG A 21 -6.11 2.61 3.24
N SER A 22 -6.72 1.49 3.59
CA SER A 22 -6.04 0.20 3.63
C SER A 22 -5.34 -0.13 2.30
N VAL A 23 -4.22 -0.86 2.35
CA VAL A 23 -3.47 -1.29 1.15
C VAL A 23 -4.41 -1.94 0.13
N GLY A 24 -4.37 -1.49 -1.12
CA GLY A 24 -5.27 -1.94 -2.18
C GLY A 24 -6.64 -1.25 -2.25
N CYS A 25 -6.95 -0.31 -1.35
CA CYS A 25 -8.21 0.45 -1.33
C CYS A 25 -8.06 1.94 -1.63
N GLY A 26 -6.82 2.41 -1.81
CA GLY A 26 -6.50 3.74 -2.34
C GLY A 26 -5.80 3.58 -3.69
N HIS A 27 -4.54 3.15 -3.63
CA HIS A 27 -3.80 2.68 -4.80
C HIS A 27 -4.12 1.21 -5.12
N SER A 28 -4.00 0.88 -6.40
CA SER A 28 -4.22 -0.46 -6.95
C SER A 28 -3.16 -1.46 -6.45
N ILE A 29 -3.49 -2.75 -6.46
CA ILE A 29 -2.53 -3.81 -6.14
C ILE A 29 -1.35 -3.82 -7.10
N GLN A 30 -1.53 -3.39 -8.36
CA GLN A 30 -0.45 -3.25 -9.32
C GLN A 30 0.57 -2.21 -8.86
N GLU A 31 0.14 -1.02 -8.44
CA GLU A 31 1.06 0.01 -7.93
C GLU A 31 1.85 -0.50 -6.71
N TRP A 32 1.19 -1.25 -5.82
CA TRP A 32 1.89 -1.89 -4.70
C TRP A 32 2.90 -2.96 -5.16
N SER A 33 2.55 -3.78 -6.16
CA SER A 33 3.46 -4.78 -6.75
C SER A 33 4.68 -4.13 -7.40
N ASP A 34 4.49 -2.99 -8.08
CA ASP A 34 5.57 -2.21 -8.68
C ASP A 34 6.52 -1.66 -7.60
N MET A 35 5.98 -1.15 -6.49
CA MET A 35 6.80 -0.69 -5.35
C MET A 35 7.61 -1.83 -4.72
N ILE A 36 7.00 -2.99 -4.47
CA ILE A 36 7.71 -4.17 -3.94
C ILE A 36 8.80 -4.64 -4.92
N SER A 37 8.51 -4.65 -6.22
CA SER A 37 9.47 -5.01 -7.26
C SER A 37 10.64 -4.04 -7.31
N ALA A 38 10.39 -2.74 -7.15
CA ALA A 38 11.44 -1.73 -7.06
C ALA A 38 12.32 -1.97 -5.84
N LEU A 39 11.74 -2.19 -4.65
CA LEU A 39 12.49 -2.50 -3.44
C LEU A 39 13.43 -3.70 -3.63
N ARG A 40 12.92 -4.81 -4.18
CA ARG A 40 13.75 -5.99 -4.46
C ARG A 40 14.84 -5.71 -5.50
N THR A 41 14.52 -4.95 -6.54
CA THR A 41 15.49 -4.55 -7.58
C THR A 41 16.67 -3.78 -7.01
N TYR A 42 16.42 -2.95 -5.99
CA TYR A 42 17.46 -2.18 -5.30
C TYR A 42 18.03 -2.90 -4.06
N GLY A 43 17.80 -4.20 -3.92
CA GLY A 43 18.42 -5.05 -2.89
C GLY A 43 17.78 -4.96 -1.51
N TYR A 44 16.59 -4.37 -1.37
CA TYR A 44 15.86 -4.43 -0.10
C TYR A 44 15.23 -5.82 0.06
N ASP A 45 15.59 -6.51 1.14
CA ASP A 45 15.14 -7.88 1.43
C ASP A 45 14.63 -8.06 2.86
N TYR A 46 14.30 -6.95 3.52
CA TYR A 46 13.85 -6.96 4.91
C TYR A 46 12.33 -6.77 5.04
N VAL A 47 11.88 -6.54 6.26
CA VAL A 47 10.47 -6.51 6.65
C VAL A 47 9.70 -5.38 5.95
N VAL A 48 8.49 -5.67 5.47
CA VAL A 48 7.50 -4.65 5.10
C VAL A 48 6.54 -4.47 6.27
N SER A 49 6.58 -3.29 6.91
CA SER A 49 5.71 -2.96 8.04
C SER A 49 4.41 -2.30 7.57
N ILE A 50 3.31 -2.52 8.30
CA ILE A 50 2.00 -1.89 8.04
C ILE A 50 1.72 -0.87 9.14
N GLU A 51 1.56 0.38 8.75
CA GLU A 51 0.89 1.42 9.57
C GLU A 51 -0.55 1.53 9.06
N HIS A 52 -1.52 1.21 9.93
CA HIS A 52 -2.91 1.07 9.51
C HIS A 52 -3.74 2.32 9.85
N GLU A 53 -4.20 3.03 8.81
CA GLU A 53 -5.14 4.14 8.91
C GLU A 53 -6.21 4.02 7.81
N ASP A 54 -7.46 3.77 8.21
CA ASP A 54 -8.59 3.72 7.30
C ASP A 54 -9.85 4.23 8.04
N PRO A 55 -10.49 5.32 7.57
CA PRO A 55 -11.62 5.90 8.29
C PRO A 55 -12.98 5.29 7.87
N ILE A 56 -13.01 4.30 6.95
CA ILE A 56 -14.24 3.67 6.45
C ILE A 56 -14.38 2.21 6.94
N MET A 57 -13.28 1.54 7.27
CA MET A 57 -13.26 0.15 7.76
C MET A 57 -13.04 0.10 9.28
N SER A 58 -13.42 -1.02 9.91
CA SER A 58 -12.94 -1.30 11.25
C SER A 58 -11.43 -1.57 11.23
N ILE A 59 -10.78 -1.41 12.39
CA ILE A 59 -9.34 -1.61 12.55
C ILE A 59 -8.96 -3.03 12.10
N GLU A 60 -9.68 -4.04 12.56
CA GLU A 60 -9.38 -5.44 12.27
C GLU A 60 -9.64 -5.79 10.80
N GLU A 61 -10.75 -5.29 10.22
CA GLU A 61 -11.09 -5.58 8.83
C GLU A 61 -10.12 -4.90 7.85
N GLY A 62 -9.78 -3.63 8.12
CA GLY A 62 -8.81 -2.87 7.33
C GLY A 62 -7.41 -3.46 7.42
N PHE A 63 -6.95 -3.80 8.63
CA PHE A 63 -5.66 -4.45 8.84
C PHE A 63 -5.58 -5.83 8.15
N ALA A 64 -6.58 -6.69 8.36
CA ALA A 64 -6.61 -8.02 7.75
C ALA A 64 -6.61 -7.96 6.22
N ARG A 65 -7.31 -6.98 5.64
CA ARG A 65 -7.30 -6.73 4.19
C ARG A 65 -5.96 -6.24 3.69
N ALA A 66 -5.29 -5.34 4.43
CA ALA A 66 -3.95 -4.89 4.07
C ALA A 66 -2.94 -6.06 4.07
N VAL A 67 -2.96 -6.91 5.12
CA VAL A 67 -2.12 -8.12 5.21
C VAL A 67 -2.38 -9.06 4.04
N LYS A 68 -3.66 -9.37 3.76
CA LYS A 68 -4.04 -10.24 2.64
C LYS A 68 -3.49 -9.73 1.31
N ASN A 69 -3.62 -8.43 1.08
CA ASN A 69 -3.20 -7.80 -0.18
C ASN A 69 -1.67 -7.80 -0.32
N LEU A 70 -0.93 -7.43 0.72
CA LEU A 70 0.54 -7.46 0.69
C LEU A 70 1.07 -8.89 0.48
N ASN A 71 0.53 -9.87 1.20
CA ASN A 71 0.94 -11.28 1.03
C ASN A 71 0.74 -11.79 -0.40
N SER A 72 -0.19 -11.22 -1.17
CA SER A 72 -0.39 -11.63 -2.57
C SER A 72 0.68 -11.11 -3.55
N ILE A 73 1.52 -10.16 -3.13
CA ILE A 73 2.51 -9.48 -4.00
C ILE A 73 3.94 -9.52 -3.44
N LEU A 74 4.15 -10.01 -2.22
CA LEU A 74 5.50 -10.12 -1.64
C LEU A 74 6.34 -11.12 -2.44
N ILE A 75 7.61 -10.77 -2.63
CA ILE A 75 8.62 -11.64 -3.23
C ILE A 75 9.43 -12.25 -2.09
N GLU A 76 9.21 -13.54 -1.83
CA GLU A 76 9.80 -14.23 -0.67
C GLU A 76 11.17 -14.85 -0.97
N GLU A 77 11.39 -15.27 -2.22
CA GLU A 77 12.63 -15.93 -2.62
C GLU A 77 13.70 -14.93 -3.12
N GLN A 78 14.96 -15.34 -3.00
CA GLN A 78 16.06 -14.61 -3.63
C GLN A 78 16.04 -14.85 -5.14
N PRO A 79 16.40 -13.84 -5.96
CA PRO A 79 16.51 -14.04 -7.41
C PRO A 79 17.51 -15.16 -7.71
N SER A 80 17.11 -16.09 -8.58
CA SER A 80 18.01 -17.11 -9.13
C SER A 80 18.77 -16.58 -10.34
N ASP A 81 19.78 -17.33 -10.78
CA ASP A 81 20.44 -17.07 -12.05
C ASP A 81 19.43 -17.14 -13.21
N MET A 82 19.60 -16.26 -14.21
CA MET A 82 18.76 -16.27 -15.39
C MET A 82 18.96 -17.56 -16.18
N TRP A 83 17.91 -18.39 -16.29
CA TRP A 83 17.99 -19.71 -16.95
C TRP A 83 17.46 -19.73 -18.40
N TRP A 84 16.85 -18.63 -18.86
CA TRP A 84 16.28 -18.48 -20.21
C TRP A 84 17.13 -17.58 -21.13
N VAL A 85 18.37 -17.29 -20.74
CA VAL A 85 19.33 -16.48 -21.52
C VAL A 85 20.33 -17.39 -22.23
#